data_AF-X6MZD5-F1
#
_entry.id   AF-X6MZD5-F1
#
_cell.length_a   1.000
_cell.length_b   1.000
_cell.length_c   1.000
_cell.angle_alpha   90.00
_cell.angle_beta   90.00
_cell.angle_gamma   90.00
#
_symmetry.space_group_name_H-M   'P 1'
#
loop_
_entity.id
_entity.type
_entity.pdbx_description
1 polymer ?
#
loop_
_entity_poly.entity_id
_entity_poly.type
_entity_poly.pdbx_seq_one_letter_code
_entity_poly.pdbx_strand_id
1 'polypeptide(L)'
;MFHIIVQDICLSIFFFFLLKRYGSQFHPEKPMFEYARNVPKTLNAICANQYFAQFFVNECRIRNNRVMDQSLYQMLNIFNDPAHFVASQSDNEYQQMFLFPSAQLSYH
;
A
#
# COMPACT_ATOMS: atom_id res chain seq x y z
N MET A 1 10.83 7.84 -26.87
CA MET A 1 10.28 6.49 -27.10
C MET A 1 11.10 5.53 -26.25
N PHE A 2 10.62 5.17 -25.07
CA PHE A 2 11.32 4.22 -24.20
C PHE A 2 10.75 2.83 -24.46
N HIS A 3 11.56 1.96 -25.04
CA HIS A 3 11.30 0.52 -25.10
C HIS A 3 11.77 -0.09 -23.79
N ILE A 4 10.83 -0.56 -22.98
CA ILE A 4 11.12 -1.48 -21.88
C ILE A 4 11.02 -2.87 -22.49
N ILE A 5 12.19 -3.50 -22.67
CA ILE A 5 12.31 -4.91 -23.02
C ILE A 5 11.97 -5.71 -21.76
N VAL A 6 10.85 -6.44 -21.81
CA VAL A 6 10.53 -7.47 -20.82
C VAL A 6 11.24 -8.74 -21.27
N GLN A 7 12.32 -9.11 -20.59
CA GLN A 7 12.91 -10.45 -20.66
C GLN A 7 13.35 -10.86 -19.25
N ASP A 8 12.54 -11.76 -18.68
CA ASP A 8 12.83 -12.77 -17.68
C ASP A 8 14.10 -12.61 -16.82
N ILE A 9 13.92 -12.10 -15.58
CA ILE A 9 14.52 -12.57 -14.32
C ILE A 9 14.10 -11.58 -13.20
N CYS A 10 13.32 -12.08 -12.23
CA CYS A 10 13.29 -11.70 -10.81
C CYS A 10 13.50 -10.22 -10.37
N LEU A 11 13.03 -9.20 -11.09
CA LEU A 11 12.91 -7.84 -10.53
C LEU A 11 11.47 -7.52 -10.17
N SER A 12 10.99 -8.15 -9.09
CA SER A 12 9.67 -7.83 -8.51
C SER A 12 9.67 -6.54 -7.67
N ILE A 13 10.86 -5.94 -7.45
CA ILE A 13 11.08 -4.75 -6.62
C ILE A 13 12.08 -3.85 -7.33
N PHE A 14 11.76 -2.55 -7.45
CA PHE A 14 12.70 -1.56 -7.97
C PHE A 14 13.04 -0.53 -6.89
N PHE A 15 14.34 -0.32 -6.70
CA PHE A 15 14.89 0.72 -5.83
C PHE A 15 15.54 1.80 -6.69
N PHE A 16 14.92 2.98 -6.78
CA PHE A 16 15.57 4.13 -7.39
C PHE A 16 16.37 4.88 -6.31
N PHE A 17 17.62 4.45 -6.09
CA PHE A 17 18.51 5.00 -5.07
C PHE A 17 18.69 6.52 -5.16
N LEU A 18 18.75 7.08 -6.38
CA LEU A 18 18.92 8.51 -6.59
C LEU A 18 17.66 9.34 -6.32
N LEU A 19 16.48 8.75 -6.50
CA LEU A 19 15.19 9.45 -6.33
C LEU A 19 14.47 9.11 -5.04
N LYS A 20 15.01 8.19 -4.22
CA LYS A 20 14.43 7.79 -2.94
C LYS A 20 12.98 7.31 -3.10
N ARG A 21 12.73 6.50 -4.14
CA ARG A 21 11.42 5.94 -4.47
C ARG A 21 11.49 4.41 -4.39
N TYR A 22 10.47 3.83 -3.75
CA TYR A 22 10.28 2.40 -3.60
C TYR A 22 9.06 1.98 -4.42
N GLY A 23 9.17 0.86 -5.15
CA GLY A 23 8.04 0.29 -5.89
C GLY A 23 8.11 -1.23 -5.90
N SER A 24 6.94 -1.87 -5.82
CA SER A 24 6.77 -3.31 -5.95
C SER A 24 5.81 -3.63 -7.10
N GLN A 25 6.14 -4.66 -7.88
CA GLN A 25 5.23 -5.19 -8.91
C GLN A 25 4.15 -6.08 -8.29
N PHE A 26 4.43 -6.69 -7.14
CA PHE A 26 3.47 -7.48 -6.36
C PHE A 26 2.78 -6.61 -5.30
N HIS A 27 1.73 -7.17 -4.71
CA HIS A 27 0.90 -6.57 -3.68
C HIS A 27 1.32 -7.05 -2.27
N PRO A 28 2.23 -6.35 -1.57
CA PRO A 28 2.69 -6.78 -0.26
C PRO A 28 1.61 -6.74 0.83
N GLU A 29 0.56 -5.95 0.65
CA GLU A 29 -0.56 -5.83 1.58
C GLU A 29 -1.47 -7.06 1.58
N LYS A 30 -1.70 -7.67 0.41
CA LYS A 30 -2.73 -8.71 0.23
C LYS A 30 -2.50 -9.95 1.11
N PRO A 31 -1.28 -10.51 1.25
CA PRO A 31 -1.03 -11.71 2.05
C PRO A 31 -1.50 -11.63 3.50
N MET A 32 -1.50 -10.46 4.12
CA MET A 32 -1.96 -10.29 5.50
C MET A 32 -3.46 -9.98 5.59
N PHE A 33 -4.01 -9.23 4.64
CA PHE A 33 -5.32 -8.60 4.80
C PHE A 33 -6.41 -9.14 3.88
N GLU A 34 -6.07 -9.76 2.74
CA GLU A 34 -7.03 -10.13 1.70
C GLU A 34 -7.20 -11.63 1.50
N TYR A 35 -8.43 -12.13 1.59
CA TYR A 35 -8.73 -13.57 1.57
C TYR A 35 -9.16 -14.09 0.19
N ALA A 36 -8.78 -13.39 -0.87
CA ALA A 36 -9.04 -13.81 -2.25
C ALA A 36 -8.25 -15.07 -2.63
N ARG A 37 -8.78 -15.85 -3.58
CA ARG A 37 -8.28 -17.19 -3.95
C ARG A 37 -6.82 -17.25 -4.44
N ASN A 38 -6.28 -16.15 -4.98
CA ASN A 38 -4.94 -16.10 -5.60
C ASN A 38 -3.89 -15.39 -4.73
N VAL A 39 -4.15 -15.22 -3.43
CA VAL A 39 -3.24 -14.54 -2.50
C VAL A 39 -2.47 -15.57 -1.66
N PRO A 40 -1.13 -15.54 -1.62
CA PRO A 40 -0.34 -16.45 -0.78
C PRO A 40 -0.61 -16.22 0.71
N LYS A 41 -0.92 -17.30 1.44
CA LYS A 41 -1.22 -17.29 2.90
C LYS A 41 -0.27 -18.14 3.74
N THR A 42 0.89 -18.50 3.20
CA THR A 42 1.90 -19.23 3.98
C THR A 42 2.54 -18.31 5.01
N LEU A 43 3.04 -18.87 6.12
CA LEU A 43 3.76 -18.11 7.14
C LEU A 43 4.90 -17.28 6.53
N ASN A 44 5.65 -17.87 5.60
CA ASN A 44 6.75 -17.18 4.92
C ASN A 44 6.25 -15.98 4.10
N ALA A 45 5.11 -16.11 3.40
CA ALA A 45 4.52 -14.99 2.68
C ALA A 45 4.11 -13.88 3.64
N ILE A 46 3.49 -14.20 4.78
CA ILE A 46 3.11 -13.21 5.79
C ILE A 46 4.35 -12.50 6.35
N CYS A 47 5.37 -13.25 6.78
CA CYS A 47 6.59 -12.69 7.35
C CYS A 47 7.36 -11.81 6.35
N ALA A 48 7.50 -12.26 5.10
CA ALA A 48 8.17 -11.48 4.06
C ALA A 48 7.45 -10.14 3.83
N ASN A 49 6.12 -10.14 3.78
CA ASN A 49 5.34 -8.93 3.53
C ASN A 49 5.28 -7.98 4.72
N GLN A 50 5.28 -8.51 5.94
CA GLN A 50 5.46 -7.71 7.15
C GLN A 50 6.81 -6.97 7.14
N TYR A 51 7.87 -7.59 6.61
CA TYR A 51 9.17 -6.93 6.46
C TYR A 51 9.11 -5.72 5.53
N PHE A 52 8.36 -5.78 4.42
CA PHE A 52 8.15 -4.62 3.55
C PHE A 52 7.48 -3.45 4.27
N ALA A 53 6.43 -3.74 5.05
CA ALA A 53 5.74 -2.73 5.84
C ALA A 53 6.69 -2.10 6.88
N GLN A 54 7.47 -2.93 7.58
CA GLN A 54 8.41 -2.45 8.60
C GLN A 54 9.55 -1.63 8.00
N PHE A 55 10.10 -2.07 6.86
CA PHE A 55 11.10 -1.33 6.10
C PHE A 55 10.57 0.06 5.71
N PHE A 56 9.38 0.15 5.12
CA PHE A 56 8.82 1.43 4.69
C PHE A 56 8.53 2.38 5.86
N VAL A 57 7.98 1.86 6.96
CA VAL A 57 7.76 2.66 8.18
C VAL A 57 9.08 3.16 8.77
N ASN A 58 10.14 2.34 8.76
CA ASN A 58 11.46 2.78 9.23
C ASN A 58 12.05 3.88 8.34
N GLU A 59 11.89 3.79 7.02
CA GLU A 59 12.29 4.85 6.10
C GLU A 59 11.52 6.16 6.36
N CYS A 60 10.22 6.07 6.65
CA CYS A 60 9.42 7.23 7.08
C CYS A 60 9.94 7.83 8.39
N ARG A 61 10.32 7.02 9.39
CA ARG A 61 10.88 7.54 10.66
C ARG A 61 12.17 8.31 10.47
N ILE A 62 13.08 7.80 9.63
CA ILE A 62 14.39 8.42 9.39
C ILE A 62 14.24 9.74 8.61
N ARG A 63 13.26 9.81 7.69
CA ARG A 63 13.16 10.90 6.71
C ARG A 63 12.04 11.88 6.99
N ASN A 64 11.16 11.61 7.96
CA ASN A 64 10.10 12.52 8.32
C ASN A 64 10.69 13.72 9.08
N ASN A 65 10.85 14.83 8.35
CA ASN A 65 11.25 16.12 8.89
C ASN A 65 10.05 17.07 9.12
N ARG A 66 8.82 16.55 9.00
CA ARG A 66 7.59 17.33 9.18
C ARG A 66 7.02 17.11 10.57
N VAL A 67 6.55 18.20 11.17
CA VAL A 67 5.77 18.18 12.40
C VAL A 67 4.29 18.26 12.02
N MET A 68 3.48 17.36 12.57
CA MET A 68 2.03 17.38 12.42
C MET A 68 1.43 17.89 13.72
N ASP A 69 0.62 18.96 13.65
CA ASP A 69 -0.12 19.45 14.81
C ASP A 69 -1.20 18.45 15.23
N GLN A 70 -1.52 18.41 16.53
CA GLN A 70 -2.48 17.46 17.07
C GLN A 70 -3.89 17.67 16.51
N SER A 71 -4.32 18.93 16.33
CA SER A 71 -5.65 19.23 15.76
C SER A 71 -5.73 18.78 14.30
N LEU A 72 -4.64 18.98 13.55
CA LEU A 72 -4.54 18.54 12.16
C LEU A 72 -4.52 17.01 12.06
N TYR A 73 -3.79 16.32 12.94
CA TYR A 73 -3.80 14.86 13.03
C TYR A 73 -5.21 14.32 13.34
N GLN A 74 -5.92 14.93 14.28
CA GLN A 74 -7.28 14.53 14.63
C GLN A 74 -8.25 14.68 13.47
N MET A 75 -8.04 15.66 12.60
CA MET A 75 -8.88 15.89 11.42
C MET A 75 -8.57 14.91 10.27
N LEU A 76 -7.28 14.60 10.03
CA LEU A 76 -6.84 13.89 8.83
C LEU A 76 -6.60 12.38 9.02
N ASN A 77 -6.66 11.87 10.25
CA ASN A 77 -6.41 10.45 10.47
C ASN A 77 -7.53 9.58 9.87
N ILE A 78 -7.16 8.36 9.47
CA ILE A 78 -8.05 7.39 8.85
C ILE A 78 -9.14 6.85 9.80
N PHE A 79 -9.04 7.12 11.12
CA PHE A 79 -10.05 6.67 12.07
C PHE A 79 -11.37 7.44 11.96
N ASN A 80 -11.37 8.59 11.28
CA ASN A 80 -12.57 9.37 11.01
C ASN A 80 -13.42 8.78 9.87
N ASP A 81 -12.84 7.90 9.04
CA ASP A 81 -13.51 7.36 7.86
C ASP A 81 -13.99 5.92 8.13
N PRO A 82 -15.26 5.58 7.86
CA PRO A 82 -15.74 4.22 8.01
C PRO A 82 -15.30 3.34 6.84
N ALA A 83 -14.78 2.16 7.15
CA ALA A 83 -14.50 1.13 6.15
C ALA A 83 -15.80 0.39 5.77
N HIS A 84 -16.04 0.21 4.48
CA HIS A 84 -17.19 -0.51 3.95
C HIS A 84 -16.80 -1.93 3.54
N PHE A 85 -17.61 -2.93 3.92
CA PHE A 85 -17.42 -4.30 3.45
C PHE A 85 -17.85 -4.42 1.99
N VAL A 86 -16.95 -4.91 1.13
CA VAL A 86 -17.16 -4.93 -0.33
C VAL A 86 -16.88 -6.28 -0.99
N ALA A 87 -16.38 -7.27 -0.23
CA ALA A 87 -16.03 -8.59 -0.77
C ALA A 87 -17.22 -9.42 -1.28
N SER A 88 -18.46 -9.05 -0.96
CA SER A 88 -19.67 -9.72 -1.49
C SER A 88 -20.02 -9.33 -2.93
N GLN A 89 -19.35 -8.31 -3.48
CA GLN A 89 -19.56 -7.86 -4.86
C GLN A 89 -18.65 -8.65 -5.80
N SER A 90 -19.18 -9.05 -6.96
CA SER A 90 -18.59 -10.10 -7.82
C SER A 90 -17.17 -9.80 -8.34
N ASP A 91 -16.75 -8.54 -8.37
CA ASP A 91 -15.49 -8.11 -8.98
C ASP A 91 -14.48 -7.53 -7.97
N ASN A 92 -14.75 -7.61 -6.66
CA ASN A 92 -13.87 -7.03 -5.66
C ASN A 92 -12.85 -8.05 -5.12
N GLU A 93 -11.57 -7.73 -5.27
CA GLU A 93 -10.47 -8.49 -4.67
C GLU A 93 -10.16 -8.10 -3.23
N TYR A 94 -10.88 -7.11 -2.69
CA TYR A 94 -10.67 -6.54 -1.36
C TYR A 94 -11.82 -6.86 -0.41
N GLN A 95 -11.51 -7.09 0.87
CA GLN A 95 -12.51 -7.27 1.92
C GLN A 95 -13.23 -5.97 2.23
N GLN A 96 -12.47 -4.88 2.37
CA GLN A 96 -12.96 -3.59 2.81
C GLN A 96 -12.33 -2.45 2.01
N MET A 97 -13.09 -1.37 1.83
CA MET A 97 -12.63 -0.15 1.17
C MET A 97 -13.15 1.09 1.89
N PHE A 98 -12.36 2.15 1.91
CA PHE A 98 -12.81 3.49 2.28
C PHE A 98 -13.34 4.18 1.03
N LEU A 99 -14.57 4.70 1.10
CA LEU A 99 -15.26 5.33 -0.03
C LEU A 99 -15.32 6.83 0.19
N PHE A 100 -14.68 7.60 -0.68
CA PHE A 100 -14.65 9.06 -0.62
C PHE A 100 -15.50 9.66 -1.75
N PRO A 101 -16.33 10.70 -1.49
CA PRO A 101 -17.06 11.42 -2.52
C PRO A 101 -16.13 12.01 -3.60
N SER A 102 -16.55 11.95 -4.86
CA SER A 102 -15.77 12.44 -6.00
C SER A 102 -15.39 13.93 -5.91
N ALA A 103 -16.21 14.76 -5.24
CA ALA A 103 -15.95 16.18 -5.04
C ALA A 103 -14.72 16.47 -4.15
N GLN A 104 -14.26 15.48 -3.37
CA GLN A 104 -13.16 15.62 -2.41
C GLN A 104 -11.78 15.40 -3.04
N LEU A 105 -11.71 14.90 -4.28
CA LEU A 105 -10.46 14.56 -4.98
C LEU A 105 -9.79 15.78 -5.67
N SER A 106 -10.40 16.96 -5.61
CA SER A 106 -9.93 18.17 -6.32
C SER A 106 -8.79 18.93 -5.62
N TYR A 107 -8.38 18.52 -4.41
CA TYR A 107 -7.50 19.32 -3.53
C TYR A 107 -6.22 18.59 -3.09
N HIS A 108 -5.79 17.54 -3.79
CA HIS A 108 -4.54 16.83 -3.52
C HIS A 108 -3.57 16.89 -4.70
#